data_AF-A0AA36KC23-F1
#
_entry.id   AF-A0AA36KC23-F1
#
_cell.length_a   1.000
_cell.length_b   1.000
_cell.length_c   1.000
_cell.angle_alpha   90.00
_cell.angle_beta   90.00
_cell.angle_gamma   90.00
#
_symmetry.space_group_name_H-M   'P 1'
#
loop_
_entity.id
_entity.type
_entity.pdbx_description
1 polymer ?
#
loop_
_entity_poly.entity_id
_entity_poly.type
_entity_poly.pdbx_seq_one_letter_code
_entity_poly.pdbx_strand_id
1 'polypeptide(L)'
;MTSTLKKIALLKQGLGKNSPFATGVDGTLQAIEHLGYVQIDTISVVERAHHHILWNRVRDYELSHLNSLVRERQIFEYWYHAASYLPMKDYRYA
;
A
#
# COMPACT_ATOMS: atom_id res chain seq x y z
N MET A 1 -22.30 -16.40 -10.17
CA MET A 1 -21.94 -15.05 -10.67
C MET A 1 -21.11 -14.24 -9.67
N THR A 2 -21.46 -14.22 -8.38
CA THR A 2 -20.75 -13.44 -7.33
C THR A 2 -19.35 -13.98 -6.96
N SER A 3 -19.13 -15.30 -7.01
CA SER A 3 -17.83 -15.91 -6.69
C SER A 3 -16.70 -15.42 -7.62
N THR A 4 -16.97 -15.31 -8.92
CA THR A 4 -15.99 -14.82 -9.91
C THR A 4 -15.61 -13.37 -9.63
N LEU A 5 -16.58 -12.50 -9.35
CA LEU A 5 -16.33 -11.09 -9.03
C LEU A 5 -15.51 -10.93 -7.75
N LYS A 6 -15.82 -11.70 -6.69
CA LYS A 6 -15.03 -11.70 -5.45
C LYS A 6 -13.59 -12.12 -5.71
N LYS A 7 -13.38 -13.18 -6.51
CA LYS A 7 -12.03 -13.64 -6.87
C LYS A 7 -11.27 -12.57 -7.66
N ILE A 8 -11.91 -11.92 -8.63
CA ILE A 8 -11.31 -10.82 -9.40
C ILE A 8 -10.93 -9.67 -8.48
N ALA A 9 -11.83 -9.26 -7.57
CA ALA A 9 -11.56 -8.18 -6.63
C ALA A 9 -10.33 -8.50 -5.75
N LEU A 10 -10.26 -9.70 -5.17
CA LEU A 10 -9.10 -10.12 -4.37
C LEU A 10 -7.80 -10.15 -5.17
N LEU A 11 -7.84 -10.68 -6.40
CA LEU A 11 -6.67 -10.69 -7.29
C LEU A 11 -6.20 -9.28 -7.64
N LYS A 12 -7.14 -8.37 -7.95
CA LYS A 12 -6.84 -6.97 -8.26
C LYS A 12 -6.39 -6.17 -7.03
N GLN A 13 -6.64 -6.66 -5.83
CA GLN A 13 -6.14 -6.07 -4.58
C GLN A 13 -4.76 -6.61 -4.15
N GLY A 14 -4.16 -7.51 -4.94
CA GLY A 14 -2.89 -8.17 -4.60
C GLY A 14 -3.04 -9.27 -3.54
N LEU A 15 -4.22 -9.87 -3.39
CA LEU A 15 -4.50 -10.86 -2.34
C LEU A 15 -4.70 -12.29 -2.87
N GLY A 16 -4.37 -12.55 -4.14
CA GLY A 16 -4.62 -13.85 -4.76
C GLY A 16 -3.39 -14.71 -5.07
N LYS A 17 -2.17 -14.20 -4.94
CA LYS A 17 -0.91 -14.95 -5.09
C LYS A 17 0.00 -14.63 -3.91
N ASN A 18 0.87 -15.57 -3.53
CA ASN A 18 1.92 -15.29 -2.56
C ASN A 18 2.91 -14.30 -3.19
N SER A 19 3.05 -13.12 -2.58
CA SER A 19 3.96 -12.03 -3.01
C SER A 19 3.68 -11.54 -4.44
N PRO A 20 2.57 -10.81 -4.68
CA PRO A 20 2.25 -10.23 -5.99
C PRO A 20 3.20 -9.11 -6.44
N PHE A 21 4.05 -8.59 -5.55
CA PHE A 21 4.99 -7.50 -5.81
C PHE A 21 6.44 -7.96 -5.55
N ALA A 22 7.40 -7.10 -5.88
CA ALA A 22 8.79 -7.28 -5.44
C ALA A 22 8.91 -7.39 -3.90
N THR A 23 10.12 -7.64 -3.41
CA THR A 23 10.41 -7.70 -1.97
C THR A 23 10.89 -6.33 -1.46
N GLY A 24 10.91 -6.15 -0.15
CA GLY A 24 11.57 -4.98 0.46
C GLY A 24 10.89 -3.64 0.11
N VAL A 25 11.71 -2.60 0.03
CA VAL A 25 11.26 -1.22 -0.25
C VAL A 25 10.66 -1.09 -1.66
N ASP A 26 11.25 -1.73 -2.67
CA ASP A 26 10.74 -1.72 -4.05
C ASP A 26 9.35 -2.35 -4.14
N GLY A 27 9.16 -3.49 -3.46
CA GLY A 27 7.85 -4.13 -3.34
C GLY A 27 6.81 -3.25 -2.65
N THR A 28 7.24 -2.48 -1.66
CA THR A 28 6.39 -1.53 -0.93
C THR A 28 5.91 -0.41 -1.84
N LEU A 29 6.81 0.17 -2.63
CA LEU A 29 6.46 1.17 -3.64
C LEU A 29 5.48 0.60 -4.67
N GLN A 30 5.78 -0.57 -5.24
CA GLN A 30 4.90 -1.24 -6.21
C GLN A 30 3.51 -1.50 -5.64
N ALA A 31 3.40 -1.90 -4.37
CA ALA A 31 2.12 -2.11 -3.72
C ALA A 31 1.31 -0.81 -3.59
N ILE A 32 1.93 0.29 -3.15
CA ILE A 32 1.27 1.59 -3.01
C ILE A 32 0.82 2.10 -4.39
N GLU A 33 1.68 1.98 -5.40
CA GLU A 33 1.38 2.34 -6.79
C GLU A 33 0.24 1.53 -7.40
N HIS A 34 0.16 0.24 -7.06
CA HIS A 34 -0.89 -0.65 -7.56
C HIS A 34 -2.24 -0.38 -6.88
N LEU A 35 -2.22 -0.05 -5.58
CA LEU A 35 -3.42 0.26 -4.80
C LEU A 35 -3.94 1.68 -5.05
N GLY A 36 -3.08 2.59 -5.53
CA GLY A 36 -3.38 4.00 -5.79
C GLY A 36 -3.30 4.89 -4.55
N TYR A 37 -3.63 4.36 -3.37
CA TYR A 37 -3.32 4.98 -2.09
C TYR A 37 -3.40 3.95 -0.94
N VAL A 38 -2.76 4.26 0.19
CA VAL A 38 -2.90 3.49 1.45
C VAL A 38 -3.29 4.45 2.56
N GLN A 39 -4.48 4.28 3.12
CA GLN A 39 -4.99 5.12 4.20
C GLN A 39 -4.16 4.95 5.48
N ILE A 40 -3.75 6.06 6.07
CA ILE A 40 -3.10 6.14 7.37
C ILE A 40 -4.16 5.95 8.46
N ASP A 41 -3.82 5.11 9.43
CA ASP A 41 -4.66 4.85 10.60
C ASP A 41 -4.05 5.58 11.78
N THR A 42 -4.88 6.20 12.61
CA THR A 42 -4.46 6.96 13.79
C THR A 42 -4.49 6.13 15.07
N ILE A 43 -5.14 4.96 15.06
CA ILE A 43 -5.25 4.09 16.22
C ILE A 43 -4.08 3.09 16.23
N SER A 44 -3.36 3.03 17.35
CA SER A 44 -2.15 2.20 17.49
C SER A 44 -2.14 1.35 18.77
N VAL A 45 -3.29 0.79 19.17
CA VAL A 45 -3.37 -0.19 20.28
C VAL A 45 -2.61 -1.48 19.91
N VAL A 46 -2.64 -1.83 18.62
CA VAL A 46 -1.72 -2.75 17.95
C VAL A 46 -1.01 -1.98 16.83
N GLU A 47 -0.18 -2.64 16.03
CA GLU A 47 0.41 -1.99 14.86
C GLU A 47 -0.68 -1.46 13.90
N ARG A 48 -0.42 -0.31 13.28
CA ARG A 48 -1.44 0.44 12.53
C ARG A 48 -1.85 -0.29 11.25
N ALA A 49 -3.12 -0.15 10.85
CA ALA A 49 -3.69 -0.93 9.75
C ALA A 49 -2.94 -0.81 8.41
N HIS A 50 -2.36 0.36 8.08
CA HIS A 50 -1.56 0.53 6.87
C HIS A 50 -0.30 -0.34 6.84
N HIS A 51 0.32 -0.62 7.99
CA HIS A 51 1.43 -1.56 8.03
C HIS A 51 0.96 -3.00 7.80
N HIS A 52 -0.22 -3.38 8.30
CA HIS A 52 -0.81 -4.70 8.00
C HIS A 52 -1.15 -4.85 6.52
N ILE A 53 -1.63 -3.80 5.86
CA ILE A 53 -1.94 -3.80 4.43
C ILE A 53 -0.69 -4.16 3.61
N LEU A 54 0.45 -3.54 3.93
CA LEU A 54 1.72 -3.73 3.23
C LEU A 54 2.37 -5.06 3.59
N TRP A 55 2.39 -5.43 4.88
CA TRP A 55 2.94 -6.71 5.35
C TRP A 55 2.28 -7.93 4.70
N ASN A 56 0.96 -7.89 4.51
CA ASN A 56 0.23 -9.00 3.85
C ASN A 56 0.48 -9.10 2.34
N ARG A 57 1.13 -8.10 1.72
CA ARG A 57 1.32 -8.00 0.26
C ARG A 57 2.78 -8.08 -0.16
N VAL A 58 3.68 -7.59 0.67
CA VAL A 58 5.09 -7.37 0.33
C VAL A 58 5.95 -8.22 1.26
N ARG A 59 6.73 -9.12 0.67
CA ARG A 59 7.71 -9.91 1.43
C ARG A 59 8.84 -9.01 1.89
N ASP A 60 9.35 -9.26 3.09
CA ASP A 60 10.42 -8.48 3.72
C ASP A 60 10.01 -7.01 3.95
N TYR A 61 8.71 -6.74 4.16
CA TYR A 61 8.23 -5.42 4.53
C TYR A 61 8.72 -5.02 5.93
N GLU A 62 9.33 -3.85 6.03
CA GLU A 62 9.71 -3.20 7.28
C GLU A 62 8.99 -1.86 7.44
N LEU A 63 8.74 -1.44 8.69
CA LEU A 63 8.13 -0.15 8.99
C LEU A 63 8.94 1.03 8.43
N SER A 64 10.27 0.86 8.32
CA SER A 64 11.22 1.84 7.79
C SER A 64 10.94 2.20 6.33
N HIS A 65 10.33 1.31 5.55
CA HIS A 65 10.11 1.52 4.12
C HIS A 65 9.28 2.76 3.82
N LEU A 66 8.20 2.99 4.56
CA LEU A 66 7.36 4.19 4.36
C LEU A 66 8.16 5.47 4.55
N ASN A 67 8.97 5.54 5.61
CA ASN A 67 9.83 6.69 5.88
C ASN A 67 10.90 6.87 4.79
N SER A 68 11.49 5.79 4.29
CA SER A 68 12.45 5.83 3.18
C SER A 68 11.79 6.35 1.90
N LEU A 69 10.64 5.81 1.53
CA LEU A 69 9.90 6.22 0.33
C LEU A 69 9.44 7.68 0.38
N VAL A 70 9.00 8.16 1.54
CA VAL A 70 8.67 9.60 1.74
C VAL A 70 9.93 10.46 1.60
N ARG A 71 11.03 10.07 2.24
CA ARG A 71 12.31 10.79 2.18
C ARG A 71 12.84 10.89 0.74
N GLU A 72 12.72 9.81 -0.02
CA GLU A 72 13.13 9.71 -1.42
C GLU A 72 12.11 10.32 -2.40
N ARG A 73 11.00 10.87 -1.88
CA ARG A 73 9.93 11.50 -2.67
C ARG A 73 9.31 10.53 -3.68
N GLN A 74 9.25 9.25 -3.36
CA GLN A 74 8.56 8.24 -4.17
C GLN A 74 7.08 8.11 -3.78
N ILE A 75 6.75 8.45 -2.52
CA ILE A 75 5.38 8.60 -2.02
C ILE A 75 5.27 9.91 -1.23
N PHE A 76 4.05 10.37 -0.98
CA PHE A 76 3.78 11.52 -0.13
C PHE A 76 2.54 11.30 0.74
N GLU A 77 2.49 11.99 1.87
CA GLU A 77 1.31 12.04 2.73
C GLU A 77 0.40 13.19 2.31
N TYR A 78 -0.90 12.92 2.17
CA TYR A 78 -1.88 13.94 1.83
C TYR A 78 -3.28 13.55 2.30
N TRP A 79 -4.14 14.56 2.44
CA TRP A 79 -5.55 14.38 2.75
C TRP A 79 -6.36 14.16 1.47
N TYR A 80 -6.51 12.90 1.06
CA TYR A 80 -7.38 12.53 -0.05
C TYR A 80 -8.81 12.28 0.48
N HIS A 81 -9.38 11.10 0.26
CA HIS A 81 -10.58 10.66 1.00
C HIS A 81 -10.33 10.59 2.53
N ALA A 82 -9.09 10.32 2.92
CA ALA A 82 -8.58 10.35 4.29
C ALA A 82 -7.06 10.63 4.25
N ALA A 83 -6.44 10.88 5.41
CA ALA A 83 -4.98 10.89 5.51
C ALA A 83 -4.40 9.61 4.90
N SER A 84 -3.54 9.72 3.89
CA SER A 84 -3.09 8.59 3.07
C SER A 84 -1.67 8.79 2.57
N TYR A 85 -0.98 7.67 2.32
CA TYR A 85 0.19 7.64 1.45
C TYR A 85 -0.26 7.48 -0.01
N LEU A 86 0.18 8.38 -0.88
CA LEU A 86 -0.06 8.33 -2.32
C LEU A 86 1.25 8.21 -3.11
N PRO A 87 1.24 7.57 -4.28
CA PRO A 87 2.39 7.56 -5.18
C PRO A 87 2.76 8.96 -5.67
N MET A 88 4.04 9.32 -5.68
CA MET A 88 4.48 10.62 -6.20
C MET A 88 4.09 10.84 -7.68
N LYS A 89 4.02 9.76 -8.48
CA LYS A 89 3.57 9.83 -9.88
C LYS A 89 2.14 10.37 -10.03
N ASP A 90 1.32 10.28 -8.98
CA ASP A 90 -0.07 10.73 -8.96
C ASP A 90 -0.25 12.10 -8.30
N TYR A 91 0.85 12.79 -7.93
CA TYR A 91 0.81 14.09 -7.25
C TYR A 91 -0.03 15.15 -7.96
N ARG A 92 -0.05 15.15 -9.31
CA ARG A 92 -0.84 16.10 -10.11
C ARG A 92 -2.36 15.91 -9.97
N TYR A 93 -2.81 14.77 -9.47
CA TYR A 93 -4.22 14.39 -9.36
C TYR A 93 -4.75 14.37 -7.92
N ALA A 94 -3.89 14.69 -6.95
CA ALA A 94 -4.22 14.73 -5.52
C ALA A 94 -4.84 16.07 -5.11
#